data_AF-A0A8T4F9I5-F1
#
_entry.id   AF-A0A8T4F9I5-F1
#
_cell.length_a   1.000
_cell.length_b   1.000
_cell.length_c   1.000
_cell.angle_alpha   90.00
_cell.angle_beta   90.00
_cell.angle_gamma   90.00
#
_symmetry.space_group_name_H-M   'P 1'
#
loop_
_entity.id
_entity.type
_entity.pdbx_description
1 polymer ?
#
loop_
_entity_poly.entity_id
_entity_poly.type
_entity_poly.pdbx_seq_one_letter_code
_entity_poly.pdbx_strand_id
1 'polypeptide(L)' 'MAVPQHAEAAFGDPLPYDAEAARMFGQICAVVYTQGRQPRNRTADLMIAATAARSELSRDL' A
#
# COMPACT_ATOMS: atom_id res chain seq x y z
N MET A 1 -9.51 -14.38 19.94
CA MET A 1 -8.21 -13.84 19.48
C MET A 1 -8.49 -12.58 18.70
N ALA A 2 -8.11 -11.40 19.20
CA ALA A 2 -8.22 -10.18 18.40
C ALA A 2 -7.07 -10.20 17.39
N VAL A 3 -7.43 -10.37 16.11
CA VAL A 3 -6.50 -10.48 14.97
C VAL A 3 -5.42 -9.38 14.95
N PRO A 4 -5.69 -8.12 15.32
CA PRO A 4 -4.66 -7.07 15.35
C PRO A 4 -3.51 -7.36 16.33
N GLN A 5 -3.84 -7.85 17.54
CA GLN A 5 -2.86 -8.11 18.60
C GLN A 5 -1.85 -9.19 18.21
N HIS A 6 -2.31 -10.21 17.48
CA HIS A 6 -1.45 -11.28 17.01
C HIS A 6 -0.53 -10.83 15.87
N ALA A 7 -1.03 -9.99 14.97
CA ALA A 7 -0.22 -9.42 13.88
C ALA A 7 0.88 -8.50 14.41
N GLU A 8 0.54 -7.59 15.34
CA GLU A 8 1.52 -6.72 16.00
C GLU A 8 2.61 -7.55 16.71
N ALA A 9 2.23 -8.60 17.43
CA ALA A 9 3.18 -9.49 18.10
C ALA A 9 4.06 -10.30 17.14
N ALA A 10 3.56 -10.64 15.95
CA ALA A 10 4.26 -11.49 14.98
C ALA A 10 5.17 -10.70 14.03
N PHE A 11 4.79 -9.47 13.66
CA PHE A 11 5.46 -8.68 12.62
C PHE A 11 6.10 -7.39 13.13
N GLY A 12 5.83 -6.99 14.37
CA GLY A 12 6.38 -5.77 14.96
C GLY A 12 5.68 -4.50 14.45
N ASP A 13 6.48 -3.44 14.24
CA ASP A 13 5.96 -2.11 13.94
C ASP A 13 5.37 -2.02 12.53
N PRO A 14 4.17 -1.44 12.36
CA PRO A 14 3.55 -1.29 11.05
C PRO A 14 4.25 -0.22 10.21
N LEU A 15 4.34 -0.46 8.90
CA LEU A 15 4.77 0.57 7.95
C LEU A 15 3.70 1.68 7.86
N PRO A 16 4.06 2.96 8.10
CA PRO A 16 3.12 4.05 8.01
C PRO A 16 2.74 4.32 6.55
N TYR A 17 1.48 4.72 6.32
CA TYR A 17 1.08 5.35 5.07
C TYR A 17 1.39 6.86 5.16
N ASP A 18 2.55 7.25 4.63
CA ASP A 18 3.05 8.62 4.72
C ASP A 18 2.79 9.47 3.46
N ALA A 19 3.34 10.69 3.45
CA ALA A 19 3.17 11.62 2.34
C ALA A 19 3.79 11.11 1.03
N GLU A 20 4.84 10.29 1.08
CA GLU A 20 5.46 9.74 -0.11
C GLU A 20 4.66 8.57 -0.66
N ALA A 21 4.13 7.71 0.20
CA ALA A 21 3.19 6.66 -0.16
C ALA A 21 1.93 7.26 -0.80
N ALA A 22 1.42 8.38 -0.27
CA ALA A 22 0.29 9.10 -0.85
C ALA A 22 0.56 9.64 -2.28
N ARG A 23 1.77 10.14 -2.53
CA ARG A 23 2.17 10.58 -3.88
C ARG A 23 2.25 9.39 -4.85
N MET A 24 2.84 8.28 -4.41
CA MET A 24 2.93 7.04 -5.20
C MET A 24 1.53 6.49 -5.52
N PHE A 25 0.61 6.48 -4.55
CA PHE A 25 -0.78 6.10 -4.75
C PHE A 25 -1.46 6.95 -5.84
N GLY A 26 -1.24 8.26 -5.87
CA GLY A 26 -1.74 9.14 -6.93
C GLY A 26 -1.22 8.77 -8.32
N GLN A 27 0.08 8.46 -8.43
CA GLN A 27 0.70 8.01 -9.68
C GLN A 27 0.15 6.64 -10.13
N ILE A 28 0.00 5.69 -9.21
CA ILE A 28 -0.61 4.38 -9.50
C ILE A 28 -2.06 4.57 -9.96
N CYS A 29 -2.84 5.43 -9.30
CA CYS A 29 -4.21 5.74 -9.72
C CYS A 29 -4.24 6.30 -11.15
N ALA A 30 -3.32 7.21 -11.49
CA ALA A 30 -3.21 7.73 -12.85
C ALA A 30 -2.98 6.61 -13.87
N VAL A 31 -2.07 5.68 -13.60
CA VAL A 31 -1.82 4.50 -14.46
C VAL A 31 -3.04 3.58 -14.55
N VAL A 32 -3.75 3.35 -13.45
CA VAL A 32 -4.99 2.54 -13.45
C VAL A 32 -6.06 3.20 -14.31
N TYR A 33 -6.19 4.53 -14.27
CA TYR A 33 -7.11 5.26 -15.14
C TYR A 33 -6.73 5.15 -16.61
N THR A 34 -5.45 5.26 -16.97
CA THR A 34 -5.02 5.12 -18.38
C THR A 34 -5.27 3.72 -18.94
N GLN A 35 -5.38 2.71 -18.08
CA GLN A 35 -5.76 1.34 -18.45
C GLN A 35 -7.28 1.11 -18.52
N GLY A 36 -8.10 2.16 -18.39
CA GLY A 36 -9.56 2.06 -18.42
C GLY A 36 -10.16 1.36 -17.19
N ARG A 37 -9.40 1.29 -16.09
CA ARG A 37 -9.82 0.67 -14.82
C ARG A 37 -10.21 1.75 -13.81
N GLN A 38 -10.86 1.32 -12.73
CA GLN A 38 -11.32 2.21 -11.66
C GLN A 38 -10.53 1.94 -10.38
N PRO A 39 -9.72 2.88 -9.87
CA PRO A 39 -8.94 2.70 -8.65
C PRO A 39 -9.80 2.40 -7.42
N ARG A 40 -11.00 2.99 -7.35
CA ARG A 40 -11.89 2.89 -6.18
C ARG A 40 -12.26 1.47 -5.76
N ASN A 41 -12.25 0.52 -6.70
CA ASN A 41 -12.56 -0.88 -6.42
C ASN A 41 -11.41 -1.63 -5.75
N ARG A 42 -10.22 -1.01 -5.69
CA ARG A 42 -8.98 -1.60 -5.17
C ARG A 42 -8.23 -0.63 -4.27
N THR A 43 -8.90 0.35 -3.68
CA THR A 43 -8.24 1.44 -2.93
C THR A 43 -7.25 0.90 -1.90
N ALA A 44 -7.65 -0.10 -1.10
CA ALA A 44 -6.77 -0.70 -0.10
C ALA A 44 -5.53 -1.37 -0.74
N ASP A 45 -5.73 -2.20 -1.76
CA ASP A 45 -4.63 -2.86 -2.48
C ASP A 45 -3.66 -1.86 -3.10
N LEU A 46 -4.18 -0.77 -3.67
CA LEU A 46 -3.37 0.28 -4.30
C LEU A 46 -2.62 1.10 -3.25
N MET A 47 -3.20 1.33 -2.06
CA MET A 47 -2.49 1.94 -0.93
C MET A 47 -1.38 1.02 -0.42
N ILE A 48 -1.63 -0.29 -0.30
CA ILE A 48 -0.62 -1.28 0.10
C ILE A 48 0.52 -1.31 -0.93
N ALA A 49 0.21 -1.35 -2.22
CA ALA A 49 1.21 -1.32 -3.29
C ALA A 49 2.03 -0.03 -3.27
N ALA A 50 1.39 1.11 -3.00
CA ALA A 50 2.08 2.39 -2.87
C ALA A 50 3.03 2.44 -1.66
N THR A 51 2.60 1.95 -0.49
CA THR A 51 3.45 1.81 0.69
C THR A 51 4.63 0.87 0.41
N ALA A 52 4.36 -0.29 -0.20
CA ALA A 52 5.38 -1.27 -0.54
C ALA A 52 6.43 -0.71 -1.50
N ALA A 53 6.00 0.00 -2.56
CA ALA A 53 6.89 0.61 -3.56
C ALA A 53 7.75 1.78 -3.03
N ARG A 54 7.32 2.44 -1.94
CA ARG A 54 8.11 3.47 -1.27
C ARG A 54 9.05 2.88 -0.22
N SER A 55 8.61 1.83 0.46
CA SER A 55 9.45 1.07 1.38
C SER A 55 10.48 0.21 0.63
N GLU A 56 11.45 -0.33 1.34
CA GLU A 56 12.45 -1.23 0.76
C GLU A 56 11.86 -2.60 0.34
N LEU A 57 10.60 -2.86 0.67
CA LEU A 57 9.88 -4.11 0.38
C LEU A 57 9.78 -4.43 -1.12
N SER A 58 9.88 -3.42 -2.00
CA SER A 58 9.88 -3.65 -3.45
C SER A 58 11.23 -4.13 -4.01
N ARG A 59 12.33 -4.07 -3.24
CA ARG A 59 13.67 -4.49 -3.70
C ARG A 59 13.93 -5.98 -3.49
N ASP A 60 13.18 -6.62 -2.58
CA ASP A 60 13.40 -8.01 -2.15
C ASP A 60 12.37 -9.01 -2.73
N LEU A 61 11.45 -8.56 -3.59
CA LEU A 61 10.49 -9.38 -4.35
C LEU A 61 10.94 -9.56 -5.81
#